data_AF-A0A3S0FHT5-F1
#
_entry.id   AF-A0A3S0FHT5-F1
#
_cell.length_a   1.000
_cell.length_b   1.000
_cell.length_c   1.000
_cell.angle_alpha   90.00
_cell.angle_beta   90.00
_cell.angle_gamma   90.00
#
_symmetry.space_group_name_H-M   'P 1'
#
loop_
_entity.id
_entity.type
_entity.pdbx_description
1 polymer ?
#
loop_
_entity_poly.entity_id
_entity_poly.type
_entity_poly.pdbx_seq_one_letter_code
_entity_poly.pdbx_strand_id
1 'polypeptide(L)' 'MKARNPIVIHYVHDMERAKLFYTAVFGVSPAFESPDWTTLDFDAVQVDLAPEKRSSWLMMESETGATR' A
#
# COMPACT_ATOMS: atom_id res chain seq x y z
N MET A 1 2.23 25.21 5.62
CA MET A 1 2.50 23.88 5.05
C MET A 1 1.23 23.05 5.19
N LYS A 2 0.64 22.55 4.10
CA LYS A 2 -0.38 21.50 4.23
C LYS A 2 0.36 20.23 4.64
N ALA A 3 -0.03 19.63 5.76
CA ALA A 3 0.50 18.33 6.12
C ALA A 3 0.15 17.34 5.01
N ARG A 4 1.12 16.52 4.59
CA ARG A 4 0.86 15.42 3.66
C ARG A 4 -0.13 14.47 4.33
N ASN A 5 -1.10 13.97 3.58
CA ASN A 5 -2.03 12.98 4.10
C ASN A 5 -1.24 11.79 4.67
N PRO A 6 -1.63 11.26 5.84
CA PRO A 6 -1.02 10.05 6.37
C PRO A 6 -1.20 8.91 5.37
N ILE A 7 -0.19 8.04 5.32
CA ILE A 7 -0.16 6.85 4.47
C ILE A 7 -0.23 5.62 5.37
N VAL A 8 -1.19 4.74 5.11
CA VAL A 8 -1.31 3.44 5.76
C VAL A 8 -0.90 2.36 4.77
N ILE A 9 0.13 1.58 5.11
CA ILE A 9 0.55 0.45 4.30
C ILE A 9 -0.20 -0.79 4.78
N HIS A 10 -0.98 -1.39 3.89
CA HIS A 10 -1.68 -2.64 4.14
C HIS A 10 -1.04 -3.76 3.32
N TYR A 11 -0.36 -4.66 4.03
CA TYR A 11 0.21 -5.85 3.42
C TYR A 11 -0.86 -6.90 3.20
N VAL A 12 -1.01 -7.35 1.96
CA VAL A 12 -2.06 -8.28 1.55
C VAL A 12 -1.45 -9.49 0.83
N HIS A 13 -2.04 -10.65 1.05
CA HIS A 13 -1.64 -11.88 0.37
C HIS A 13 -2.11 -11.91 -1.10
N ASP A 14 -3.31 -11.37 -1.36
CA ASP A 14 -3.96 -11.34 -2.66
C ASP A 14 -4.29 -9.88 -3.03
N MET A 15 -3.50 -9.33 -3.95
CA MET A 15 -3.62 -7.94 -4.40
C MET A 15 -4.93 -7.70 -5.16
N GLU A 16 -5.36 -8.63 -6.02
CA GLU A 16 -6.56 -8.44 -6.83
C GLU A 16 -7.80 -8.42 -5.94
N ARG A 17 -7.86 -9.36 -4.99
CA ARG A 17 -8.95 -9.42 -4.02
C ARG A 17 -8.99 -8.19 -3.11
N ALA A 18 -7.83 -7.69 -2.68
CA ALA A 18 -7.75 -6.47 -1.88
C ALA A 18 -8.24 -5.25 -2.66
N LYS A 19 -7.80 -5.07 -3.92
CA LYS A 19 -8.28 -4.00 -4.79
C LYS A 19 -9.80 -4.06 -4.95
N LEU A 20 -10.35 -5.22 -5.28
CA LEU A 20 -11.79 -5.42 -5.43
C LEU A 20 -12.56 -5.08 -4.15
N PHE A 21 -12.06 -5.48 -2.98
CA PHE A 21 -12.69 -5.13 -1.71
C PHE A 21 -12.77 -3.61 -1.53
N TYR A 22 -11.66 -2.90 -1.72
CA TYR A 22 -11.64 -1.47 -1.47
C TYR A 22 -12.49 -0.69 -2.49
N THR A 23 -12.39 -1.03 -3.77
CA THR A 23 -13.18 -0.34 -4.80
C THR A 23 -14.67 -0.65 -4.67
N ALA A 24 -15.06 -1.88 -4.36
CA ALA A 24 -16.48 -2.26 -4.24
C ALA A 24 -17.13 -1.74 -2.96
N VAL A 25 -16.43 -1.77 -1.81
CA VAL A 25 -17.00 -1.39 -0.51
C VAL A 25 -16.98 0.11 -0.30
N PHE A 26 -15.88 0.78 -0.69
CA PHE A 26 -15.70 2.21 -0.43
C PHE A 26 -15.89 3.08 -1.66
N GLY A 27 -16.07 2.50 -2.86
CA GLY A 27 -16.25 3.26 -4.09
C GLY A 27 -15.02 4.07 -4.52
N VAL A 28 -13.85 3.78 -3.93
CA VAL A 28 -12.60 4.48 -4.27
C VAL A 28 -12.02 3.93 -5.56
N SER A 29 -11.34 4.79 -6.32
CA SER A 29 -10.56 4.40 -7.48
C SER A 29 -9.07 4.49 -7.16
N PRO A 30 -8.23 3.57 -7.68
CA PRO A 30 -6.79 3.66 -7.49
C PRO A 30 -6.21 4.96 -8.06
N ALA A 31 -5.45 5.67 -7.23
CA ALA A 31 -4.69 6.85 -7.64
C ALA A 31 -3.39 6.45 -8.37
N PHE A 32 -2.89 5.26 -8.08
CA PHE A 32 -1.73 4.66 -8.73
C PHE A 32 -1.79 3.12 -8.64
N GLU A 33 -1.40 2.43 -9.71
CA GLU A 33 -1.32 0.97 -9.76
C GLU A 33 0.01 0.49 -10.37
N SER A 34 0.59 -0.54 -9.76
CA SER A 34 1.69 -1.34 -10.28
C SER A 34 1.54 -2.80 -9.83
N PRO A 35 2.33 -3.75 -10.37
CA PRO A 35 2.27 -5.15 -9.95
C PRO A 35 2.54 -5.36 -8.45
N ASP A 36 3.39 -4.52 -7.84
CA ASP A 36 3.87 -4.68 -6.47
C ASP A 36 3.28 -3.65 -5.49
N TRP A 37 2.35 -2.81 -5.97
CA TRP A 37 1.85 -1.67 -5.20
C TRP A 37 0.56 -1.10 -5.78
N THR A 38 -0.35 -0.66 -4.93
CA THR A 38 -1.52 0.11 -5.36
C THR A 38 -1.86 1.15 -4.32
N THR A 39 -1.94 2.41 -4.73
CA THR A 39 -2.34 3.52 -3.85
C THR A 39 -3.81 3.85 -4.07
N LEU A 40 -4.57 3.85 -2.97
CA LEU A 40 -5.96 4.24 -2.90
C LEU A 40 -6.06 5.57 -2.15
N ASP A 41 -6.77 6.54 -2.71
CA ASP A 41 -6.97 7.85 -2.09
C ASP A 41 -8.34 7.91 -1.41
N PHE A 42 -8.34 8.20 -0.11
CA PHE A 42 -9.54 8.41 0.71
C PHE A 42 -9.67 9.88 1.15
N ASP A 43 -9.07 10.81 0.38
CA ASP A 43 -9.01 12.26 0.58
C ASP A 43 -8.24 12.72 1.84
N ALA A 44 -8.58 12.17 3.01
CA ALA A 44 -7.94 12.48 4.29
C ALA A 44 -6.78 11.53 4.62
N VAL A 45 -6.75 10.34 4.01
CA VAL A 45 -5.74 9.30 4.21
C VAL A 45 -5.47 8.60 2.89
N GLN A 46 -4.24 8.12 2.70
CA GLN A 46 -3.89 7.26 1.58
C GLN A 46 -3.66 5.84 2.10
N VAL A 47 -4.15 4.86 1.36
CA VAL A 47 -3.95 3.44 1.66
C VAL A 47 -3.11 2.82 0.56
N ASP A 48 -1.96 2.30 0.92
CA ASP A 48 -1.07 1.61 0.02
C ASP A 48 -1.17 0.11 0.22
N LEU A 49 -1.71 -0.57 -0.79
CA LEU A 49 -1.74 -2.02 -0.85
C LEU A 49 -0.39 -2.52 -1.35
N ALA A 50 0.23 -3.41 -0.58
CA ALA A 50 1.49 -4.04 -0.94
C ALA A 50 1.38 -5.56 -0.76
N PRO A 51 2.00 -6.36 -1.62
CA PRO A 51 2.04 -7.80 -1.41
C PRO A 51 2.82 -8.13 -0.13
N GLU A 52 2.37 -9.11 0.64
CA GLU A 52 3.01 -9.52 1.90
C GLU A 52 4.49 -9.92 1.73
N LYS A 53 4.85 -10.48 0.57
CA LYS A 53 6.24 -10.79 0.21
C LYS A 53 7.17 -9.57 0.27
N ARG A 54 6.63 -8.37 -0.01
CA ARG A 54 7.37 -7.10 0.10
C ARG A 54 7.60 -6.68 1.55
N SER A 55 6.70 -7.03 2.47
CA SER A 55 6.92 -6.85 3.91
C SER A 55 8.13 -7.66 4.36
N SER A 56 8.17 -8.95 4.01
CA SER A 56 9.28 -9.83 4.36
C SER A 56 10.63 -9.31 3.85
N TRP A 57 10.67 -8.74 2.64
CA TRP A 57 11.90 -8.18 2.07
C TRP A 57 12.32 -6.89 2.77
N LEU A 58 11.41 -5.93 2.99
CA LEU A 58 11.69 -4.69 3.73
C LEU A 58 12.15 -4.97 5.17
N MET A 59 11.54 -5.96 5.83
CA MET A 59 11.95 -6.38 7.17
C MET A 59 13.35 -6.98 7.14
N MET A 60 13.68 -7.83 6.15
CA MET A 60 15.05 -8.33 5.96
C MET A 60 16.05 -7.21 5.67
N GLU A 61 15.71 -6.19 4.89
CA GLU A 61 16.60 -5.02 4.64
C GLU A 61 16.84 -4.21 5.92
N SER A 62 15.80 -4.02 6.73
CA SER A 62 15.91 -3.32 8.01
C SER A 62 16.78 -4.08 9.02
N GLU A 63 16.72 -5.41 9.02
CA GLU A 63 17.52 -6.28 9.87
C GLU A 63 18.98 -6.39 9.40
N THR A 64 19.20 -6.33 8.08
CA THR A 64 20.55 -6.47 7.50
C THR A 64 21.32 -5.16 7.39
N GLY A 65 20.71 -4.02 7.73
CA GLY A 65 21.40 -2.73 7.77
C GLY A 65 22.09 -2.40 6.43
N ALA A 66 21.49 -2.82 5.31
CA ALA A 66 22.03 -2.54 3.98
C ALA A 66 21.71 -1.10 3.58
N THR A 67 22.25 -0.14 4.34
CA THR A 67 22.55 1.20 3.84
C THR A 67 23.39 1.07 2.57
N ARG A 68 22.88 1.57 1.45
CA ARG A 68 23.69 1.97 0.31
C ARG A 68 23.35 3.39 -0.07
#